data_AF-A0A484C7W5-F1
#
_entry.id   AF-A0A484C7W5-F1
#
_cell.length_a   1.000
_cell.length_b   1.000
_cell.length_c   1.000
_cell.angle_alpha   90.00
_cell.angle_beta   90.00
_cell.angle_gamma   90.00
#
_symmetry.space_group_name_H-M   'P 1'
#
loop_
_entity.id
_entity.type
_entity.pdbx_description
1 polymer ?
#
loop_
_entity_poly.entity_id
_entity_poly.type
_entity_poly.pdbx_seq_one_letter_code
_entity_poly.pdbx_strand_id
1 'polypeptide(L)'
;MTEGNNMPEGDTAGKDEVPVGVPAEEKRFEEEKKENWESSVPIPEQPAAPGAEEVEFVHPEGGWGWLVMLAAMWCNGSVFGIQNAFGILFLSLLREFGSEDDEDLRFKTALVGSLSMGMIFFCSPIVSVFTDILGCRVTAVGGAAVGLVGLLASSFVTSLAPMYFTYGIVFACGCSFAYQPSLVILGHYFKKRLGLVNGIVTAGSSIFTITLPFVLSGLLDKVGLQNTMRVLCILMFILMLAGLTYRPLLPVKSSNTRAGSRCPPMSQIFNVNIWKSLGYRIWAFGIPAALYGYFVPYVHLMKHVEERFGKEANKEVLLMCIGITSCVGRLIFGRVADYVNGVNKVYLQVTSFFVIGLMSMMIPLCNIFGALIAVCLLMGLFDGCFICIMGPIAFELVGDKDVSQAIGFLLGLMSVPMTVGPPIAGFLRDRLGSYDVAFYLAGIPPIFGGAVLCLIPWVEARRKRKEKEDALNKEQGELLAGQKRDHEKALEDALSKTGESVL
;
A
#
# COMPACT_ATOMS: atom_id res chain seq x y z
N MET A 1 22.36 10.29 82.53
CA MET A 1 21.01 9.92 82.05
C MET A 1 21.21 8.82 81.01
N THR A 2 21.84 7.72 81.43
CA THR A 2 21.25 6.40 81.83
C THR A 2 20.84 5.61 80.59
N GLU A 3 21.71 4.83 79.94
CA GLU A 3 22.28 3.50 80.32
C GLU A 3 21.25 2.47 80.80
N GLY A 4 21.29 1.26 80.25
CA GLY A 4 20.53 0.11 80.78
C GLY A 4 20.41 -1.09 79.85
N ASN A 5 21.46 -1.91 79.80
CA ASN A 5 21.51 -3.28 79.30
C ASN A 5 20.63 -4.23 80.16
N ASN A 6 20.13 -5.36 79.62
CA ASN A 6 20.16 -6.71 80.23
C ASN A 6 19.19 -7.75 79.57
N MET A 7 19.79 -8.86 79.11
CA MET A 7 19.25 -10.24 79.00
C MET A 7 19.13 -10.89 80.42
N PRO A 8 18.72 -12.17 80.66
CA PRO A 8 18.59 -13.39 79.81
C PRO A 8 17.22 -14.11 80.02
N GLU A 9 16.81 -15.27 79.49
CA GLU A 9 17.25 -16.69 79.48
C GLU A 9 16.30 -17.42 78.46
N GLY A 10 16.66 -18.41 77.64
CA GLY A 10 17.01 -19.79 77.98
C GLY A 10 15.80 -20.73 77.76
N ASP A 11 15.71 -21.46 76.63
CA ASP A 11 15.47 -22.93 76.58
C ASP A 11 15.18 -23.53 75.18
N THR A 12 16.07 -24.46 74.83
CA THR A 12 15.95 -25.78 74.16
C THR A 12 14.88 -26.13 73.09
N ALA A 13 15.45 -26.67 71.99
CA ALA A 13 15.13 -27.96 71.33
C ALA A 13 13.92 -28.05 70.37
N GLY A 14 14.20 -28.64 69.18
CA GLY A 14 13.28 -28.71 68.05
C GLY A 14 12.29 -29.87 68.07
N LYS A 15 11.40 -29.89 67.06
CA LYS A 15 11.13 -31.04 66.17
C LYS A 15 10.09 -30.68 65.10
N ASP A 16 10.29 -31.35 63.98
CA ASP A 16 9.57 -31.31 62.71
C ASP A 16 8.09 -31.77 62.76
N GLU A 17 7.37 -31.32 61.71
CA GLU A 17 6.45 -32.09 60.86
C GLU A 17 4.91 -32.21 61.13
N VAL A 18 4.17 -31.79 60.06
CA VAL A 18 2.86 -32.23 59.50
C VAL A 18 1.58 -31.43 59.86
N PRO A 19 0.70 -31.16 58.86
CA PRO A 19 -0.02 -29.89 58.72
C PRO A 19 -1.50 -29.92 59.14
N VAL A 20 -1.99 -28.76 59.57
CA VAL A 20 -3.42 -28.50 59.86
C VAL A 20 -4.08 -27.87 58.63
N GLY A 21 -5.28 -28.38 58.31
CA GLY A 21 -5.98 -28.22 57.03
C GLY A 21 -6.54 -26.84 56.67
N VAL A 22 -6.86 -26.74 55.38
CA VAL A 22 -7.56 -25.62 54.72
C VAL A 22 -9.08 -25.91 54.74
N PRO A 23 -9.97 -24.90 54.84
CA PRO A 23 -11.38 -25.05 55.23
C PRO A 23 -12.28 -25.66 54.13
N ALA A 24 -13.37 -26.27 54.58
CA ALA A 24 -14.37 -27.01 53.78
C ALA A 24 -15.19 -26.19 52.77
N GLU A 25 -14.94 -24.89 52.59
CA GLU A 25 -15.64 -24.06 51.58
C GLU A 25 -15.00 -24.13 50.18
N GLU A 26 -13.70 -24.43 50.08
CA GLU A 26 -13.00 -24.48 48.79
C GLU A 26 -13.34 -25.76 47.99
N LYS A 27 -13.62 -26.88 48.68
CA LYS A 27 -14.05 -28.14 48.02
C LYS A 27 -15.46 -28.09 47.45
N ARG A 28 -16.37 -27.30 48.05
CA ARG A 28 -17.76 -27.20 47.60
C ARG A 28 -17.89 -26.41 46.29
N PHE A 29 -16.98 -25.46 46.05
CA PHE A 29 -16.94 -24.69 44.79
C PHE A 29 -16.28 -25.45 43.62
N GLU A 30 -15.42 -26.43 43.89
CA GLU A 30 -14.85 -27.29 42.84
C GLU A 30 -15.78 -28.44 42.43
N GLU A 31 -16.60 -28.97 43.34
CA GLU A 31 -17.60 -30.01 43.01
C GLU A 31 -18.78 -29.46 42.20
N GLU A 32 -19.30 -28.26 42.51
CA GLU A 32 -20.35 -27.62 41.67
C GLU A 32 -19.85 -27.27 40.25
N LYS A 33 -18.54 -27.06 40.08
CA LYS A 33 -17.94 -26.76 38.76
C LYS A 33 -17.67 -28.02 37.94
N LYS A 34 -17.54 -29.19 38.57
CA LYS A 34 -17.44 -30.49 37.89
C LYS A 34 -18.82 -31.04 37.52
N GLU A 35 -19.85 -30.95 38.35
CA GLU A 35 -21.17 -31.49 37.96
C GLU A 35 -21.81 -30.74 36.77
N ASN A 36 -21.45 -29.48 36.52
CA ASN A 36 -21.92 -28.72 35.36
C ASN A 36 -21.17 -29.04 34.05
N TRP A 37 -20.09 -29.85 34.09
CA TRP A 37 -19.33 -30.23 32.90
C TRP A 37 -19.87 -31.52 32.25
N GLU A 38 -20.63 -32.35 32.98
CA GLU A 38 -21.02 -33.70 32.55
C GLU A 38 -22.48 -33.87 32.10
N SER A 39 -23.29 -32.81 32.05
CA SER A 39 -24.73 -32.91 31.69
C SER A 39 -25.21 -32.10 30.47
N SER A 40 -24.31 -31.55 29.65
CA SER A 40 -24.71 -30.95 28.36
C SER A 40 -24.71 -32.00 27.25
N VAL A 41 -25.84 -32.70 27.12
CA VAL A 41 -26.20 -33.51 25.95
C VAL A 41 -26.06 -32.64 24.68
N PRO A 42 -25.38 -33.11 23.62
CA PRO A 42 -25.29 -32.36 22.38
C PRO A 42 -26.68 -32.26 21.76
N ILE A 43 -27.19 -31.03 21.67
CA ILE A 43 -28.33 -30.69 20.83
C ILE A 43 -27.97 -31.13 19.41
N PRO A 44 -28.82 -31.89 18.69
CA PRO A 44 -28.52 -32.26 17.32
C PRO A 44 -28.27 -30.99 16.50
N GLU A 45 -27.06 -30.85 15.98
CA GLU A 45 -26.80 -29.91 14.89
C GLU A 45 -27.80 -30.25 13.79
N GLN A 46 -28.74 -29.34 13.55
CA GLN A 46 -29.51 -29.35 12.32
C GLN A 46 -28.50 -29.41 11.17
N PRO A 47 -28.67 -30.34 10.22
CA PRO A 47 -27.76 -30.43 9.09
C PRO A 47 -27.71 -29.07 8.43
N ALA A 48 -26.50 -28.51 8.33
CA ALA A 48 -26.22 -27.28 7.60
C ALA A 48 -26.97 -27.36 6.27
N ALA A 49 -27.85 -26.38 6.03
CA ALA A 49 -28.61 -26.30 4.80
C ALA A 49 -27.63 -26.45 3.62
N PRO A 50 -27.82 -27.44 2.73
CA PRO A 50 -26.97 -27.60 1.57
C PRO A 50 -27.22 -26.41 0.64
N GLY A 51 -26.19 -25.60 0.41
CA GLY A 51 -26.20 -24.58 -0.65
C GLY A 51 -26.25 -23.11 -0.22
N ALA A 52 -25.45 -22.69 0.76
CA ALA A 52 -24.96 -21.31 0.73
C ALA A 52 -23.76 -21.25 -0.22
N GLU A 53 -24.02 -21.24 -1.52
CA GLU A 53 -23.04 -20.71 -2.47
C GLU A 53 -22.65 -19.32 -1.96
N GLU A 54 -21.36 -19.07 -1.67
CA GLU A 54 -20.87 -17.70 -1.56
C GLU A 54 -21.21 -17.06 -2.91
N VAL A 55 -22.28 -16.26 -2.97
CA VAL A 55 -22.68 -15.54 -4.18
C VAL A 55 -21.47 -14.70 -4.58
N GLU A 56 -20.72 -15.16 -5.59
CA GLU A 56 -19.52 -14.48 -6.07
C GLU A 56 -19.94 -13.07 -6.45
N PHE A 57 -19.41 -12.06 -5.76
CA PHE A 57 -19.78 -10.67 -5.99
C PHE A 57 -19.52 -10.33 -7.46
N VAL A 58 -20.59 -10.10 -8.22
CA VAL A 58 -20.48 -9.79 -9.64
C VAL A 58 -20.11 -8.33 -9.79
N HIS A 59 -18.89 -8.07 -10.27
CA HIS A 59 -18.42 -6.72 -10.53
C HIS A 59 -19.28 -6.08 -11.63
N PRO A 60 -19.79 -4.85 -11.44
CA PRO A 60 -20.68 -4.20 -12.41
C PRO A 60 -20.09 -4.01 -13.81
N GLU A 61 -18.75 -3.98 -13.94
CA GLU A 61 -18.05 -3.85 -15.22
C GLU A 61 -18.66 -2.74 -16.08
N GLY A 62 -18.80 -1.53 -15.52
CA GLY A 62 -19.31 -0.35 -16.24
C GLY A 62 -20.29 0.52 -15.44
N GLY A 63 -21.12 1.28 -16.18
CA GLY A 63 -22.12 2.19 -15.61
C GLY A 63 -21.48 3.26 -14.71
N TRP A 64 -21.91 3.29 -13.44
CA TRP A 64 -21.37 4.20 -12.43
C TRP A 64 -19.85 4.04 -12.21
N GLY A 65 -19.29 2.87 -12.51
CA GLY A 65 -17.85 2.63 -12.44
C GLY A 65 -17.02 3.58 -13.31
N TRP A 66 -17.54 4.04 -14.46
CA TRP A 66 -16.84 5.02 -15.31
C TRP A 66 -16.78 6.40 -14.67
N LEU A 67 -17.83 6.79 -13.95
CA LEU A 67 -17.84 8.04 -13.18
C LEU A 67 -16.84 7.96 -12.03
N VAL A 68 -16.82 6.83 -11.31
CA VAL A 68 -15.83 6.56 -10.25
C VAL A 68 -14.41 6.58 -10.80
N MET A 69 -14.18 6.03 -12.00
CA MET A 69 -12.88 6.10 -12.68
C MET A 69 -12.47 7.56 -12.96
N LEU A 70 -13.36 8.39 -13.49
CA LEU A 70 -13.06 9.80 -13.74
C LEU A 70 -12.77 10.57 -12.43
N ALA A 71 -13.52 10.28 -11.36
CA ALA A 71 -13.27 10.83 -10.04
C ALA A 71 -11.89 10.40 -9.48
N ALA A 72 -11.52 9.14 -9.63
CA ALA A 72 -10.22 8.62 -9.23
C ALA A 72 -9.08 9.21 -10.09
N MET A 73 -9.31 9.38 -11.40
CA MET A 73 -8.36 10.06 -12.30
C MET A 73 -8.12 11.50 -11.86
N TRP A 74 -9.18 12.23 -11.49
CA TRP A 74 -9.04 13.58 -10.92
C TRP A 74 -8.26 13.57 -9.61
N CYS A 75 -8.56 12.64 -8.70
CA CYS A 75 -7.84 12.48 -7.43
C CYS A 75 -6.35 12.27 -7.64
N ASN A 76 -5.99 11.29 -8.46
CA ASN A 76 -4.61 10.96 -8.75
C ASN A 76 -3.91 12.12 -9.52
N GLY A 77 -4.64 12.78 -10.43
CA GLY A 77 -4.23 13.99 -11.13
C GLY A 77 -3.88 15.14 -10.19
N SER A 78 -4.82 15.53 -9.33
CA SER A 78 -4.67 16.68 -8.44
C SER A 78 -3.59 16.47 -7.39
N VAL A 79 -3.55 15.28 -6.76
CA VAL A 79 -2.59 14.98 -5.69
C VAL A 79 -1.15 15.02 -6.22
N PHE A 80 -0.84 14.21 -7.23
CA PHE A 80 0.52 14.18 -7.80
C PHE A 80 0.83 15.40 -8.65
N GLY A 81 -0.17 16.03 -9.27
CA GLY A 81 0.01 17.28 -10.00
C GLY A 81 0.53 18.40 -9.11
N ILE A 82 -0.13 18.64 -7.97
CA ILE A 82 0.31 19.65 -7.00
C ILE A 82 1.69 19.29 -6.45
N GLN A 83 1.91 18.02 -6.12
CA GLN A 83 3.16 17.57 -5.51
C GLN A 83 4.36 17.66 -6.47
N ASN A 84 4.18 17.30 -7.74
CA ASN A 84 5.22 17.39 -8.76
C ASN A 84 5.46 18.84 -9.19
N ALA A 85 4.42 19.69 -9.14
CA ALA A 85 4.56 21.12 -9.41
C ALA A 85 5.16 21.91 -8.24
N PHE A 86 5.49 21.25 -7.12
CA PHE A 86 6.18 21.87 -6.00
C PHE A 86 7.51 22.51 -6.43
N GLY A 87 8.18 22.02 -7.49
CA GLY A 87 9.40 22.64 -8.00
C GLY A 87 9.24 24.13 -8.40
N ILE A 88 8.07 24.51 -8.91
CA ILE A 88 7.76 25.92 -9.23
C ILE A 88 7.40 26.68 -7.96
N LEU A 89 6.58 26.07 -7.09
CA LEU A 89 6.22 26.66 -5.81
C LEU A 89 7.46 26.90 -4.94
N PHE A 90 8.46 26.01 -5.01
CA PHE A 90 9.75 26.10 -4.34
C PHE A 90 10.51 27.38 -4.73
N LEU A 91 10.61 27.69 -6.03
CA LEU A 91 11.27 28.91 -6.47
C LEU A 91 10.56 30.17 -5.97
N SER A 92 9.22 30.19 -6.01
CA SER A 92 8.45 31.29 -5.43
C SER A 92 8.58 31.39 -3.91
N LEU A 93 8.68 30.26 -3.21
CA LEU A 93 8.89 30.22 -1.76
C LEU A 93 10.25 30.79 -1.37
N LEU A 94 11.29 30.53 -2.15
CA LEU A 94 12.61 31.13 -1.92
C LEU A 94 12.58 32.65 -2.06
N ARG A 95 11.91 33.18 -3.09
CA ARG A 95 11.76 34.62 -3.30
C ARG A 95 10.99 35.32 -2.19
N GLU A 96 10.00 34.65 -1.61
CA GLU A 96 9.16 35.22 -0.55
C GLU A 96 9.86 35.20 0.82
N PHE A 97 10.56 34.09 1.15
CA PHE A 97 11.14 33.90 2.48
C PHE A 97 12.62 34.32 2.62
N GLY A 98 13.29 34.69 1.54
CA GLY A 98 14.67 35.18 1.57
C GLY A 98 15.27 35.45 0.20
N SER A 99 16.59 35.33 0.08
CA SER A 99 17.30 35.46 -1.19
C SER A 99 17.45 34.09 -1.86
N GLU A 100 17.41 34.06 -3.19
CA GLU A 100 17.59 32.82 -3.95
C GLU A 100 18.97 32.19 -3.70
N ASP A 101 19.98 32.92 -3.22
CA ASP A 101 21.37 32.45 -3.10
C ASP A 101 21.72 31.82 -1.74
N ASP A 102 20.79 31.82 -0.77
CA ASP A 102 21.04 31.20 0.54
C ASP A 102 20.89 29.66 0.46
N GLU A 103 22.02 28.95 0.56
CA GLU A 103 22.05 27.49 0.51
C GLU A 103 21.27 26.81 1.64
N ASP A 104 21.26 27.39 2.85
CA ASP A 104 20.53 26.85 4.00
C ASP A 104 19.01 27.01 3.80
N LEU A 105 18.59 28.16 3.26
CA LEU A 105 17.19 28.39 2.91
C LEU A 105 16.70 27.46 1.80
N ARG A 106 17.53 27.22 0.76
CA ARG A 106 17.24 26.25 -0.32
C ARG A 106 17.02 24.86 0.24
N PHE A 107 17.90 24.39 1.10
CA PHE A 107 17.77 23.08 1.73
C PHE A 107 16.49 22.99 2.57
N LYS A 108 16.22 23.98 3.42
CA LYS A 108 15.02 24.05 4.26
C LYS A 108 13.73 24.04 3.42
N THR A 109 13.64 24.84 2.37
CA THR A 109 12.45 24.88 1.51
C THR A 109 12.26 23.56 0.75
N ALA A 110 13.34 22.91 0.31
CA ALA A 110 13.28 21.63 -0.40
C ALA A 110 12.81 20.49 0.52
N LEU A 111 13.12 20.58 1.82
CA LEU A 111 12.61 19.65 2.83
C LEU A 111 11.09 19.71 2.96
N VAL A 112 10.45 20.87 2.76
CA VAL A 112 8.97 20.98 2.80
C VAL A 112 8.33 20.10 1.74
N GLY A 113 8.81 20.18 0.49
CA GLY A 113 8.30 19.38 -0.62
C GLY A 113 8.61 17.90 -0.46
N SER A 114 9.83 17.57 -0.03
CA SER A 114 10.27 16.19 0.19
C SER A 114 9.50 15.53 1.33
N LEU A 115 9.28 16.27 2.43
CA LEU A 115 8.45 15.83 3.55
C LEU A 115 7.02 15.57 3.08
N SER A 116 6.44 16.47 2.29
CA SER A 116 5.09 16.32 1.76
C SER A 116 4.94 15.06 0.91
N MET A 117 5.83 14.85 -0.07
CA MET A 117 5.82 13.64 -0.91
C MET A 117 6.03 12.36 -0.09
N GLY A 118 6.99 12.36 0.85
CA GLY A 118 7.26 11.22 1.72
C GLY A 118 6.08 10.86 2.62
N MET A 119 5.42 11.86 3.19
CA MET A 119 4.25 11.69 4.07
C MET A 119 3.04 11.09 3.35
N ILE A 120 2.83 11.39 2.05
CA ILE A 120 1.75 10.78 1.26
C ILE A 120 1.87 9.25 1.27
N PHE A 121 3.07 8.72 1.05
CA PHE A 121 3.30 7.28 1.03
C PHE A 121 3.40 6.70 2.45
N PHE A 122 4.10 7.38 3.37
CA PHE A 122 4.30 6.91 4.74
C PHE A 122 2.99 6.73 5.52
N CYS A 123 1.98 7.58 5.29
CA CYS A 123 0.67 7.45 5.93
C CYS A 123 -0.23 6.36 5.32
N SER A 124 0.14 5.76 4.18
CA SER A 124 -0.72 4.79 3.48
C SER A 124 -1.15 3.56 4.31
N PRO A 125 -0.29 2.95 5.16
CA PRO A 125 -0.72 1.86 6.04
C PRO A 125 -1.86 2.27 6.99
N ILE A 126 -1.80 3.50 7.52
CA ILE A 126 -2.84 4.04 8.39
C ILE A 126 -4.12 4.25 7.57
N VAL A 127 -4.00 4.85 6.39
CA VAL A 127 -5.15 5.09 5.50
C VAL A 127 -5.85 3.80 5.11
N SER A 128 -5.13 2.70 4.86
CA SER A 128 -5.77 1.41 4.58
C SER A 128 -6.68 0.94 5.71
N VAL A 129 -6.23 1.08 6.95
CA VAL A 129 -7.01 0.65 8.11
C VAL A 129 -8.30 1.46 8.21
N PHE A 130 -8.21 2.78 8.03
CA PHE A 130 -9.39 3.64 7.98
C PHE A 130 -10.29 3.33 6.78
N THR A 131 -9.72 2.99 5.63
CA THR A 131 -10.48 2.57 4.43
C THR A 131 -11.27 1.30 4.67
N ASP A 132 -10.72 0.34 5.41
CA ASP A 132 -11.40 -0.91 5.74
C ASP A 132 -12.52 -0.72 6.78
N ILE A 133 -12.31 0.17 7.75
CA ILE A 133 -13.28 0.43 8.84
C ILE A 133 -14.40 1.37 8.40
N LEU A 134 -14.06 2.50 7.76
CA LEU A 134 -15.00 3.56 7.41
C LEU A 134 -15.50 3.47 5.96
N GLY A 135 -14.87 2.62 5.14
CA GLY A 135 -15.12 2.51 3.71
C GLY A 135 -14.42 3.58 2.87
N CYS A 136 -14.29 3.32 1.55
CA CYS A 136 -13.56 4.21 0.64
C CYS A 136 -14.12 5.63 0.56
N ARG A 137 -15.45 5.80 0.67
CA ARG A 137 -16.11 7.10 0.52
C ARG A 137 -15.74 8.07 1.64
N VAL A 138 -15.93 7.63 2.89
CA VAL A 138 -15.72 8.48 4.07
C VAL A 138 -14.25 8.84 4.20
N THR A 139 -13.36 7.85 3.99
CA THR A 139 -11.92 8.07 4.03
C THR A 139 -11.45 9.04 2.95
N ALA A 140 -11.92 8.90 1.70
CA ALA A 140 -11.52 9.80 0.62
C ALA A 140 -12.01 11.23 0.82
N VAL A 141 -13.29 11.42 1.20
CA VAL A 141 -13.88 12.75 1.42
C VAL A 141 -13.26 13.43 2.64
N GLY A 142 -13.07 12.69 3.74
CA GLY A 142 -12.39 13.18 4.94
C GLY A 142 -10.95 13.57 4.65
N GLY A 143 -10.22 12.75 3.90
CA GLY A 143 -8.86 13.06 3.44
C GLY A 143 -8.78 14.32 2.59
N ALA A 144 -9.66 14.44 1.59
CA ALA A 144 -9.74 15.62 0.74
C ALA A 144 -10.06 16.90 1.53
N ALA A 145 -10.94 16.82 2.53
CA ALA A 145 -11.25 17.94 3.42
C ALA A 145 -10.04 18.35 4.27
N VAL A 146 -9.34 17.38 4.88
CA VAL A 146 -8.10 17.64 5.63
C VAL A 146 -7.03 18.23 4.73
N GLY A 147 -6.88 17.72 3.51
CA GLY A 147 -5.95 18.25 2.52
C GLY A 147 -6.29 19.68 2.12
N LEU A 148 -7.57 19.98 1.89
CA LEU A 148 -8.04 21.34 1.61
C LEU A 148 -7.71 22.30 2.76
N VAL A 149 -7.98 21.90 4.01
CA VAL A 149 -7.67 22.70 5.20
C VAL A 149 -6.17 22.90 5.35
N GLY A 150 -5.36 21.85 5.14
CA GLY A 150 -3.90 21.93 5.19
C GLY A 150 -3.35 22.92 4.17
N LEU A 151 -3.79 22.82 2.92
CA LEU A 151 -3.36 23.70 1.83
C LEU A 151 -3.84 25.15 2.02
N LEU A 152 -5.07 25.32 2.50
CA LEU A 152 -5.63 26.63 2.80
C LEU A 152 -4.87 27.29 3.97
N ALA A 153 -4.56 26.52 5.02
CA ALA A 153 -3.73 27.00 6.12
C ALA A 153 -2.33 27.41 5.64
N SER A 154 -1.71 26.65 4.74
CA SER A 154 -0.43 27.01 4.11
C SER A 154 -0.49 28.35 3.35
N SER A 155 -1.66 28.75 2.82
CA SER A 155 -1.80 30.04 2.13
C SER A 155 -1.69 31.26 3.06
N PHE A 156 -1.88 31.09 4.37
CA PHE A 156 -1.75 32.16 5.37
C PHE A 156 -0.40 32.17 6.08
N VAL A 157 0.44 31.17 5.81
CA VAL A 157 1.71 31.00 6.48
C VAL A 157 2.76 31.92 5.87
N THR A 158 3.39 32.74 6.72
CA THR A 158 4.46 33.67 6.36
C THR A 158 5.83 33.25 6.91
N SER A 159 5.99 31.98 7.29
CA SER A 159 7.27 31.43 7.76
C SER A 159 7.41 29.95 7.40
N LEU A 160 8.64 29.48 7.17
CA LEU A 160 8.91 28.08 6.82
C LEU A 160 8.56 27.08 7.93
N ALA A 161 8.75 27.45 9.21
CA ALA A 161 8.51 26.54 10.34
C ALA A 161 7.06 25.99 10.37
N PRO A 162 6.01 26.84 10.37
CA PRO A 162 4.62 26.37 10.28
C PRO A 162 4.26 25.77 8.90
N MET A 163 5.07 26.00 7.86
CA MET A 163 4.84 25.41 6.54
C MET A 163 5.17 23.90 6.51
N TYR A 164 6.17 23.44 7.27
CA TYR A 164 6.43 22.00 7.44
C TYR A 164 5.21 21.28 8.01
N PHE A 165 4.52 21.89 8.97
CA PHE A 165 3.33 21.30 9.57
C PHE A 165 2.13 21.34 8.61
N THR A 166 1.80 22.51 8.05
CA THR A 166 0.60 22.68 7.22
C THR A 166 0.71 21.99 5.86
N TYR A 167 1.77 22.24 5.10
CA TYR A 167 1.97 21.68 3.76
C TYR A 167 2.65 20.30 3.81
N GLY A 168 3.68 20.17 4.65
CA GLY A 168 4.47 18.94 4.74
C GLY A 168 3.72 17.78 5.39
N ILE A 169 2.94 18.03 6.46
CA ILE A 169 2.24 16.97 7.21
C ILE A 169 0.75 17.00 6.92
N VAL A 170 0.03 18.07 7.23
CA VAL A 170 -1.45 18.09 7.19
C VAL A 170 -1.97 17.90 5.76
N PHE A 171 -1.47 18.68 4.80
CA PHE A 171 -1.85 18.56 3.39
C PHE A 171 -1.48 17.18 2.82
N ALA A 172 -0.26 16.69 3.10
CA ALA A 172 0.21 15.39 2.63
C ALA A 172 -0.59 14.21 3.20
N CYS A 173 -0.90 14.24 4.50
CA CYS A 173 -1.80 13.27 5.13
C CYS A 173 -3.17 13.30 4.45
N GLY A 174 -3.75 14.49 4.24
CA GLY A 174 -5.03 14.62 3.53
C GLY A 174 -4.98 14.02 2.11
N CYS A 175 -3.91 14.29 1.37
CA CYS A 175 -3.66 13.70 0.06
C CYS A 175 -3.54 12.17 0.11
N SER A 176 -2.84 11.61 1.11
CA SER A 176 -2.74 10.17 1.34
C SER A 176 -4.12 9.53 1.55
N PHE A 177 -4.92 10.13 2.46
CA PHE A 177 -6.28 9.68 2.78
C PHE A 177 -7.24 9.76 1.59
N ALA A 178 -7.02 10.69 0.65
CA ALA A 178 -7.79 10.77 -0.59
C ALA A 178 -7.30 9.79 -1.67
N TYR A 179 -5.98 9.65 -1.81
CA TYR A 179 -5.34 8.89 -2.87
C TYR A 179 -5.58 7.39 -2.75
N GLN A 180 -5.30 6.79 -1.59
CA GLN A 180 -5.32 5.33 -1.50
C GLN A 180 -6.71 4.71 -1.71
N PRO A 181 -7.82 5.23 -1.15
CA PRO A 181 -9.15 4.71 -1.46
C PRO A 181 -9.51 4.79 -2.95
N SER A 182 -8.93 5.77 -3.68
CA SER A 182 -9.14 5.91 -5.12
C SER A 182 -8.58 4.74 -5.93
N LEU A 183 -7.55 4.05 -5.42
CA LEU A 183 -7.01 2.83 -6.05
C LEU A 183 -7.85 1.59 -5.71
N VAL A 184 -8.26 1.48 -4.44
CA VAL A 184 -9.04 0.34 -3.93
C VAL A 184 -10.42 0.27 -4.59
N ILE A 185 -11.10 1.40 -4.73
CA ILE A 185 -12.47 1.43 -5.26
C ILE A 185 -12.55 0.93 -6.71
N LEU A 186 -11.48 1.05 -7.50
CA LEU A 186 -11.48 0.61 -8.91
C LEU A 186 -11.71 -0.89 -9.04
N GLY A 187 -11.07 -1.70 -8.18
CA GLY A 187 -11.26 -3.14 -8.20
C GLY A 187 -12.64 -3.58 -7.74
N HIS A 188 -13.35 -2.76 -6.95
CA HIS A 188 -14.74 -3.05 -6.60
C HIS A 188 -15.68 -2.95 -7.81
N TYR A 189 -15.35 -2.13 -8.82
CA TYR A 189 -16.18 -1.93 -10.01
C TYR A 189 -15.72 -2.75 -11.22
N PHE A 190 -14.42 -3.01 -11.34
CA PHE A 190 -13.81 -3.65 -12.50
C PHE A 190 -12.85 -4.75 -12.06
N LYS A 191 -13.04 -5.96 -12.61
CA LYS A 191 -12.15 -7.12 -12.44
C LYS A 191 -11.50 -7.49 -13.77
N LYS A 192 -12.26 -7.51 -14.88
CA LYS A 192 -11.80 -7.90 -16.23
C LYS A 192 -10.98 -6.82 -16.93
N ARG A 193 -11.28 -5.54 -16.69
CA ARG A 193 -10.60 -4.39 -17.32
C ARG A 193 -9.89 -3.48 -16.31
N LEU A 194 -9.50 -4.05 -15.19
CA LEU A 194 -8.90 -3.30 -14.09
C LEU A 194 -7.56 -2.67 -14.50
N GLY A 195 -6.79 -3.33 -15.35
CA GLY A 195 -5.54 -2.80 -15.91
C GLY A 195 -5.77 -1.54 -16.75
N LEU A 196 -6.71 -1.57 -17.69
CA LEU A 196 -7.05 -0.38 -18.49
C LEU A 196 -7.54 0.77 -17.61
N VAL A 197 -8.46 0.49 -16.68
CA VAL A 197 -9.03 1.50 -15.78
C VAL A 197 -7.94 2.12 -14.90
N ASN A 198 -7.09 1.29 -14.28
CA ASN A 198 -5.98 1.79 -13.48
C ASN A 198 -4.95 2.54 -14.35
N GLY A 199 -4.73 2.12 -15.59
CA GLY A 199 -3.92 2.84 -16.58
C GLY A 199 -4.45 4.25 -16.88
N ILE A 200 -5.76 4.41 -17.09
CA ILE A 200 -6.39 5.72 -17.33
C ILE A 200 -6.31 6.60 -16.09
N VAL A 201 -6.65 6.06 -14.91
CA VAL A 201 -6.58 6.79 -13.63
C VAL A 201 -5.16 7.25 -13.34
N THR A 202 -4.17 6.37 -13.52
CA THR A 202 -2.77 6.71 -13.32
C THR A 202 -2.24 7.67 -14.38
N ALA A 203 -2.70 7.61 -15.63
CA ALA A 203 -2.35 8.59 -16.67
C ALA A 203 -2.78 10.03 -16.30
N GLY A 204 -3.85 10.18 -15.51
CA GLY A 204 -4.28 11.47 -14.97
C GLY A 204 -3.18 12.26 -14.26
N SER A 205 -2.30 11.58 -13.49
CA SER A 205 -1.19 12.27 -12.81
C SER A 205 -0.13 12.79 -13.77
N SER A 206 0.17 12.10 -14.88
CA SER A 206 1.10 12.62 -15.89
C SER A 206 0.53 13.85 -16.60
N ILE A 207 -0.76 13.83 -16.95
CA ILE A 207 -1.43 14.97 -17.61
C ILE A 207 -1.36 16.22 -16.73
N PHE A 208 -1.70 16.08 -15.44
CA PHE A 208 -1.61 17.18 -14.49
C PHE A 208 -0.17 17.62 -14.22
N THR A 209 0.78 16.69 -14.16
CA THR A 209 2.21 17.01 -13.97
C THR A 209 2.76 17.83 -15.14
N ILE A 210 2.26 17.63 -16.36
CA ILE A 210 2.66 18.44 -17.52
C ILE A 210 1.91 19.77 -17.52
N THR A 211 0.60 19.77 -17.29
CA THR A 211 -0.25 20.96 -17.50
C THR A 211 -0.21 21.95 -16.33
N LEU A 212 -0.22 21.45 -15.09
CA LEU A 212 -0.34 22.28 -13.89
C LEU A 212 0.85 23.23 -13.71
N PRO A 213 2.12 22.84 -13.99
CA PRO A 213 3.25 23.76 -13.96
C PRO A 213 3.06 25.03 -14.79
N PHE A 214 2.60 24.92 -16.04
CA PHE A 214 2.37 26.08 -16.91
C PHE A 214 1.29 27.02 -16.35
N VAL A 215 0.21 26.43 -15.81
CA VAL A 215 -0.85 27.19 -15.15
C VAL A 215 -0.31 27.90 -13.91
N LEU A 216 0.47 27.20 -13.10
CA LEU A 216 1.04 27.74 -11.87
C LEU A 216 2.03 28.88 -12.12
N SER A 217 2.93 28.77 -13.10
CA SER A 217 3.81 29.88 -13.47
C SER A 217 3.01 31.15 -13.79
N GLY A 218 2.00 31.04 -14.66
CA GLY A 218 1.16 32.18 -15.02
C GLY A 218 0.32 32.74 -13.86
N LEU A 219 -0.06 31.90 -12.89
CA LEU A 219 -0.77 32.34 -11.69
C LEU A 219 0.17 33.04 -10.70
N LEU A 220 1.35 32.49 -10.47
CA LEU A 220 2.33 33.05 -9.55
C LEU A 220 2.76 34.45 -9.98
N ASP A 221 2.96 34.67 -11.28
CA ASP A 221 3.32 35.98 -11.83
C ASP A 221 2.20 37.02 -11.67
N LYS A 222 0.93 36.61 -11.72
CA LYS A 222 -0.23 37.53 -11.70
C LYS A 222 -0.81 37.79 -10.31
N VAL A 223 -0.93 36.76 -9.49
CA VAL A 223 -1.67 36.82 -8.21
C VAL A 223 -0.80 36.49 -6.98
N GLY A 224 0.46 36.09 -7.18
CA GLY A 224 1.40 35.77 -6.10
C GLY A 224 1.19 34.39 -5.47
N LEU A 225 2.10 34.01 -4.58
CA LEU A 225 2.18 32.67 -3.97
C LEU A 225 0.94 32.32 -3.14
N GLN A 226 0.55 33.19 -2.22
CA GLN A 226 -0.55 32.93 -1.27
C GLN A 226 -1.88 32.72 -2.00
N ASN A 227 -2.20 33.57 -2.97
CA ASN A 227 -3.41 33.41 -3.77
C ASN A 227 -3.34 32.20 -4.69
N THR A 228 -2.16 31.85 -5.21
CA THR A 228 -1.96 30.62 -5.98
C THR A 228 -2.28 29.38 -5.15
N MET A 229 -1.83 29.32 -3.89
CA MET A 229 -2.19 28.22 -2.98
C MET A 229 -3.71 28.16 -2.73
N ARG A 230 -4.40 29.30 -2.62
CA ARG A 230 -5.87 29.36 -2.51
C ARG A 230 -6.57 28.87 -3.78
N VAL A 231 -6.03 29.14 -4.97
CA VAL A 231 -6.57 28.57 -6.20
C VAL A 231 -6.40 27.05 -6.23
N LEU A 232 -5.26 26.53 -5.75
CA LEU A 232 -5.06 25.08 -5.65
C LEU A 232 -6.05 24.40 -4.67
N CYS A 233 -6.57 25.12 -3.67
CA CYS A 233 -7.66 24.61 -2.84
C CYS A 233 -8.93 24.27 -3.65
N ILE A 234 -9.17 24.92 -4.80
CA ILE A 234 -10.30 24.58 -5.68
C ILE A 234 -10.14 23.16 -6.23
N LEU A 235 -8.92 22.74 -6.59
CA LEU A 235 -8.67 21.36 -7.05
C LEU A 235 -8.95 20.35 -5.94
N MET A 236 -8.57 20.67 -4.70
CA MET A 236 -8.84 19.85 -3.51
C MET A 236 -10.34 19.83 -3.16
N PHE A 237 -11.06 20.92 -3.39
CA PHE A 237 -12.51 20.97 -3.20
C PHE A 237 -13.24 20.09 -4.21
N ILE A 238 -12.83 20.15 -5.50
CA ILE A 238 -13.36 19.25 -6.53
C ILE A 238 -13.04 17.80 -6.18
N LEU A 239 -11.85 17.50 -5.66
CA LEU A 239 -11.50 16.18 -5.16
C LEU A 239 -12.44 15.72 -4.03
N MET A 240 -12.77 16.59 -3.08
CA MET A 240 -13.74 16.27 -2.03
C MET A 240 -15.12 15.91 -2.59
N LEU A 241 -15.60 16.65 -3.60
CA LEU A 241 -16.85 16.33 -4.30
C LEU A 241 -16.75 15.02 -5.09
N ALA A 242 -15.62 14.78 -5.77
CA ALA A 242 -15.35 13.56 -6.52
C ALA A 242 -15.37 12.33 -5.61
N GLY A 243 -14.84 12.44 -4.39
CA GLY A 243 -14.89 11.36 -3.38
C GLY A 243 -16.30 10.93 -2.99
N LEU A 244 -17.31 11.81 -3.12
CA LEU A 244 -18.71 11.45 -2.83
C LEU A 244 -19.27 10.43 -3.84
N THR A 245 -18.65 10.29 -5.01
CA THR A 245 -19.08 9.35 -6.05
C THR A 245 -18.73 7.90 -5.72
N TYR A 246 -17.79 7.66 -4.79
CA TYR A 246 -17.35 6.34 -4.38
C TYR A 246 -18.47 5.62 -3.62
N ARG A 247 -19.34 4.88 -4.33
CA ARG A 247 -20.34 4.04 -3.65
C ARG A 247 -19.68 2.73 -3.24
N PRO A 248 -19.71 2.36 -1.94
CA PRO A 248 -19.20 1.07 -1.49
C PRO A 248 -20.11 -0.04 -2.03
N LEU A 249 -19.53 -1.00 -2.75
CA LEU A 249 -20.27 -2.12 -3.33
C LEU A 249 -19.98 -3.46 -2.63
N LEU A 250 -18.80 -3.62 -2.03
CA LEU A 250 -18.48 -4.81 -1.28
C LEU A 250 -19.16 -4.78 0.10
N PRO A 251 -19.76 -5.89 0.55
CA PRO A 251 -20.34 -5.97 1.88
C PRO A 251 -19.24 -5.77 2.92
N VAL A 252 -19.41 -4.76 3.78
CA VAL A 252 -18.58 -4.56 4.96
C VAL A 252 -18.62 -5.87 5.76
N LYS A 253 -17.46 -6.43 6.15
CA LYS A 253 -17.39 -7.62 7.02
C LYS A 253 -18.38 -7.44 8.16
N SER A 254 -19.49 -8.18 8.13
CA SER A 254 -20.49 -8.17 9.20
C SER A 254 -19.77 -8.63 10.46
N SER A 255 -19.43 -7.68 11.32
CA SER A 255 -18.93 -8.04 12.62
C SER A 255 -20.14 -8.44 13.45
N ASN A 256 -20.14 -9.69 13.91
CA ASN A 256 -20.89 -10.07 15.11
C ASN A 256 -20.25 -9.36 16.33
N THR A 257 -20.14 -8.03 16.31
CA THR A 257 -19.71 -7.26 17.47
C THR A 257 -20.94 -7.09 18.33
N ARG A 258 -20.96 -7.81 19.45
CA ARG A 258 -21.83 -7.50 20.59
C ARG A 258 -21.79 -5.99 20.83
N ALA A 259 -22.94 -5.35 20.76
CA ALA A 259 -23.12 -3.92 20.99
C ALA A 259 -22.44 -3.51 22.31
N GLY A 260 -21.26 -2.89 22.25
CA GLY A 260 -20.56 -2.45 23.46
C GLY A 260 -19.05 -2.15 23.35
N SER A 261 -18.33 -2.60 22.32
CA SER A 261 -16.90 -2.27 22.17
C SER A 261 -16.69 -1.02 21.28
N ARG A 262 -16.16 0.06 21.86
CA ARG A 262 -15.86 1.34 21.19
C ARG A 262 -14.72 1.27 20.16
N CYS A 263 -13.97 0.17 20.13
CA CYS A 263 -12.81 -0.01 19.27
C CYS A 263 -12.96 -1.27 18.41
N PRO A 264 -12.61 -1.21 17.12
CA PRO A 264 -12.63 -2.38 16.25
C PRO A 264 -11.61 -3.42 16.73
N PRO A 265 -11.87 -4.73 16.52
CA PRO A 265 -10.94 -5.79 16.88
C PRO A 265 -9.58 -5.59 16.20
N MET A 266 -8.49 -5.89 16.91
CA MET A 266 -7.11 -5.67 16.46
C MET A 266 -6.77 -6.43 15.15
N SER A 267 -7.52 -7.50 14.85
CA SER A 267 -7.45 -8.24 13.58
C SER A 267 -8.02 -7.49 12.36
N GLN A 268 -8.87 -6.48 12.56
CA GLN A 268 -9.29 -5.54 11.51
C GLN A 268 -8.26 -4.42 11.29
N ILE A 269 -7.52 -4.04 12.35
CA ILE A 269 -6.48 -3.01 12.30
C ILE A 269 -5.21 -3.55 11.62
N PHE A 270 -4.83 -4.80 11.91
CA PHE A 270 -3.73 -5.48 11.24
C PHE A 270 -4.19 -6.84 10.74
N ASN A 271 -4.50 -6.94 9.45
CA ASN A 271 -4.82 -8.21 8.83
C ASN A 271 -3.53 -9.00 8.55
N VAL A 272 -3.09 -9.75 9.57
CA VAL A 272 -1.90 -10.62 9.49
C VAL A 272 -2.05 -11.72 8.43
N ASN A 273 -3.27 -12.02 7.97
CA ASN A 273 -3.47 -13.04 6.92
C ASN A 273 -2.82 -12.66 5.59
N ILE A 274 -2.72 -11.36 5.28
CA ILE A 274 -2.06 -10.87 4.07
C ILE A 274 -0.59 -11.33 4.05
N TRP A 275 0.07 -11.32 5.22
CA TRP A 275 1.46 -11.75 5.38
C TRP A 275 1.65 -13.27 5.33
N LYS A 276 0.58 -14.08 5.42
CA LYS A 276 0.69 -15.53 5.19
C LYS A 276 0.94 -15.85 3.72
N SER A 277 0.45 -15.00 2.79
CA SER A 277 0.71 -15.16 1.35
C SER A 277 2.19 -14.95 1.04
N LEU A 278 2.88 -16.01 0.60
CA LEU A 278 4.30 -15.92 0.22
C LEU A 278 4.51 -15.02 -1.00
N GLY A 279 3.60 -15.04 -1.97
CA GLY A 279 3.63 -14.15 -3.14
C GLY A 279 3.57 -12.69 -2.73
N TYR A 280 2.64 -12.32 -1.83
CA TYR A 280 2.55 -10.96 -1.33
C TYR A 280 3.80 -10.54 -0.54
N ARG A 281 4.37 -11.40 0.31
CA ARG A 281 5.61 -11.08 1.05
C ARG A 281 6.77 -10.75 0.11
N ILE A 282 6.98 -11.57 -0.91
CA ILE A 282 8.03 -11.33 -1.92
C ILE A 282 7.77 -10.01 -2.64
N TRP A 283 6.51 -9.71 -2.96
CA TRP A 283 6.12 -8.47 -3.62
C TRP A 283 6.30 -7.23 -2.74
N ALA A 284 5.84 -7.29 -1.49
CA ALA A 284 5.86 -6.21 -0.50
C ALA A 284 7.27 -5.79 -0.10
N PHE A 285 8.24 -6.72 -0.06
CA PHE A 285 9.65 -6.39 0.19
C PHE A 285 10.47 -6.20 -1.09
N GLY A 286 10.12 -6.91 -2.18
CA GLY A 286 10.82 -6.85 -3.45
C GLY A 286 10.67 -5.50 -4.15
N ILE A 287 9.48 -4.88 -4.11
CA ILE A 287 9.27 -3.56 -4.70
C ILE A 287 10.10 -2.47 -4.00
N PRO A 288 10.02 -2.28 -2.66
CA PRO A 288 10.85 -1.29 -1.98
C PRO A 288 12.34 -1.50 -2.22
N ALA A 289 12.81 -2.76 -2.22
CA ALA A 289 14.19 -3.07 -2.56
C ALA A 289 14.56 -2.63 -4.00
N ALA A 290 13.65 -2.81 -4.96
CA ALA A 290 13.83 -2.34 -6.33
C ALA A 290 13.91 -0.81 -6.46
N LEU A 291 13.26 -0.07 -5.56
CA LEU A 291 13.10 1.38 -5.70
C LEU A 291 14.25 2.23 -5.17
N TYR A 292 15.22 1.66 -4.45
CA TYR A 292 16.33 2.41 -3.84
C TYR A 292 17.11 3.28 -4.84
N GLY A 293 17.22 2.85 -6.09
CA GLY A 293 17.86 3.62 -7.17
C GLY A 293 16.88 4.24 -8.18
N TYR A 294 15.59 3.91 -8.10
CA TYR A 294 14.61 4.29 -9.12
C TYR A 294 14.42 5.82 -9.22
N PHE A 295 14.44 6.57 -8.10
CA PHE A 295 14.27 8.04 -8.12
C PHE A 295 15.54 8.83 -8.44
N VAL A 296 16.72 8.18 -8.45
CA VAL A 296 17.99 8.87 -8.66
C VAL A 296 18.08 9.55 -10.04
N PRO A 297 17.73 8.87 -11.16
CA PRO A 297 17.57 9.51 -12.46
C PRO A 297 16.64 10.72 -12.43
N TYR A 298 15.47 10.62 -11.81
CA TYR A 298 14.48 11.70 -11.83
C TYR A 298 14.96 12.98 -11.13
N VAL A 299 15.72 12.83 -10.05
CA VAL A 299 16.19 13.97 -9.25
C VAL A 299 17.49 14.56 -9.79
N HIS A 300 18.48 13.72 -10.15
CA HIS A 300 19.84 14.18 -10.45
C HIS A 300 20.15 14.29 -11.94
N LEU A 301 19.26 13.83 -12.83
CA LEU A 301 19.48 13.90 -14.28
C LEU A 301 19.70 15.34 -14.79
N MET A 302 18.93 16.31 -14.29
CA MET A 302 19.11 17.70 -14.69
C MET A 302 20.52 18.22 -14.39
N LYS A 303 21.03 17.96 -13.18
CA LYS A 303 22.38 18.37 -12.77
C LYS A 303 23.46 17.66 -13.56
N HIS A 304 23.29 16.37 -13.83
CA HIS A 304 24.20 15.61 -14.67
C HIS A 304 24.29 16.18 -16.10
N VAL A 305 23.15 16.61 -16.66
CA VAL A 305 23.11 17.26 -17.98
C VAL A 305 23.84 18.60 -17.97
N GLU A 306 23.65 19.41 -16.94
CA GLU A 306 24.36 20.69 -16.80
C GLU A 306 25.88 20.48 -16.72
N GLU A 307 26.33 19.48 -15.97
CA GLU A 307 27.76 19.15 -15.81
C GLU A 307 28.37 18.60 -17.11
N ARG A 308 27.62 17.80 -17.89
CA ARG A 308 28.16 17.10 -19.07
C ARG A 308 27.99 17.84 -20.38
N PHE A 309 26.85 18.52 -20.59
CA PHE A 309 26.50 19.20 -21.83
C PHE A 309 26.52 20.73 -21.70
N GLY A 310 26.76 21.25 -20.50
CA GLY A 310 26.76 22.68 -20.21
C GLY A 310 25.39 23.22 -19.81
N LYS A 311 25.38 24.43 -19.23
CA LYS A 311 24.18 25.07 -18.67
C LYS A 311 23.12 25.47 -19.69
N GLU A 312 23.50 25.63 -20.97
CA GLU A 312 22.57 26.02 -22.04
C GLU A 312 21.79 24.84 -22.65
N ALA A 313 22.07 23.60 -22.22
CA ALA A 313 21.33 22.45 -22.69
C ALA A 313 19.87 22.48 -22.19
N ASN A 314 18.92 22.13 -23.07
CA ASN A 314 17.49 22.07 -22.77
C ASN A 314 17.12 20.87 -21.88
N LYS A 315 17.65 20.83 -20.65
CA LYS A 315 17.47 19.75 -19.67
C LYS A 315 16.00 19.47 -19.32
N GLU A 316 15.13 20.47 -19.40
CA GLU A 316 13.70 20.36 -19.10
C GLU A 316 12.96 19.43 -20.07
N VAL A 317 13.43 19.36 -21.34
CA VAL A 317 12.85 18.48 -22.36
C VAL A 317 12.95 17.02 -21.94
N LEU A 318 13.98 16.62 -21.21
CA LEU A 318 14.17 15.23 -20.77
C LEU A 318 13.11 14.79 -19.77
N LEU A 319 12.81 15.60 -18.76
CA LEU A 319 11.74 15.30 -17.81
C LEU A 319 10.36 15.33 -18.49
N MET A 320 10.17 16.24 -19.45
CA MET A 320 8.95 16.27 -20.26
C MET A 320 8.79 14.99 -21.08
N CYS A 321 9.86 14.50 -21.72
CA CYS A 321 9.88 13.24 -22.44
C CYS A 321 9.52 12.06 -21.54
N ILE A 322 10.09 11.99 -20.33
CA ILE A 322 9.77 10.95 -19.33
C ILE A 322 8.29 11.03 -18.95
N GLY A 323 7.77 12.21 -18.66
CA GLY A 323 6.36 12.41 -18.27
C GLY A 323 5.37 12.01 -19.36
N ILE A 324 5.63 12.40 -20.62
CA ILE A 324 4.79 12.07 -21.78
C ILE A 324 4.81 10.57 -22.04
N THR A 325 6.00 9.96 -22.09
CA THR A 325 6.12 8.52 -22.35
C THR A 325 5.59 7.67 -21.21
N SER A 326 5.70 8.13 -19.95
CA SER A 326 5.04 7.48 -18.80
C SER A 326 3.52 7.53 -18.92
N CYS A 327 2.95 8.64 -19.40
CA CYS A 327 1.52 8.71 -19.72
C CYS A 327 1.12 7.66 -20.77
N VAL A 328 1.85 7.61 -21.89
CA VAL A 328 1.62 6.63 -22.97
C VAL A 328 1.79 5.20 -22.46
N GLY A 329 2.82 4.93 -21.65
CA GLY A 329 3.09 3.64 -21.04
C GLY A 329 1.95 3.16 -20.15
N ARG A 330 1.39 4.03 -19.31
CA ARG A 330 0.25 3.69 -18.44
C ARG A 330 -0.96 3.24 -19.24
N LEU A 331 -1.25 3.90 -20.37
CA LEU A 331 -2.38 3.56 -21.24
C LEU A 331 -2.14 2.25 -22.01
N ILE A 332 -0.96 2.09 -22.63
CA ILE A 332 -0.61 0.88 -23.40
C ILE A 332 -0.55 -0.33 -22.47
N PHE A 333 0.30 -0.27 -21.44
CA PHE A 333 0.53 -1.42 -20.56
C PHE A 333 -0.63 -1.68 -19.61
N GLY A 334 -1.44 -0.66 -19.27
CA GLY A 334 -2.72 -0.88 -18.60
C GLY A 334 -3.63 -1.78 -19.42
N ARG A 335 -3.76 -1.52 -20.73
CA ARG A 335 -4.55 -2.37 -21.63
C ARG A 335 -3.93 -3.75 -21.85
N VAL A 336 -2.60 -3.85 -21.91
CA VAL A 336 -1.86 -5.11 -22.04
C VAL A 336 -2.06 -5.97 -20.78
N ALA A 337 -2.08 -5.37 -19.60
CA ALA A 337 -2.26 -6.09 -18.33
C ALA A 337 -3.60 -6.85 -18.28
N ASP A 338 -4.65 -6.34 -18.93
CA ASP A 338 -5.94 -7.04 -19.02
C ASP A 338 -5.89 -8.31 -19.88
N TYR A 339 -4.94 -8.41 -20.81
CA TYR A 339 -4.72 -9.64 -21.59
C TYR A 339 -3.85 -10.66 -20.86
N VAL A 340 -3.11 -10.24 -19.82
CA VAL A 340 -2.24 -11.12 -19.04
C VAL A 340 -3.01 -11.69 -17.86
N ASN A 341 -3.20 -13.01 -17.88
CA ASN A 341 -4.03 -13.70 -16.90
C ASN A 341 -3.29 -13.90 -15.56
N GLY A 342 -4.01 -13.62 -14.47
CA GLY A 342 -3.57 -13.94 -13.12
C GLY A 342 -2.31 -13.22 -12.67
N VAL A 343 -1.53 -13.90 -11.82
CA VAL A 343 -0.25 -13.42 -11.28
C VAL A 343 0.86 -13.25 -12.31
N ASN A 344 0.68 -13.72 -13.54
CA ASN A 344 1.65 -13.50 -14.62
C ASN A 344 1.78 -12.01 -14.99
N LYS A 345 0.84 -11.15 -14.56
CA LYS A 345 0.97 -9.69 -14.66
C LYS A 345 2.28 -9.18 -14.03
N VAL A 346 2.83 -9.90 -13.03
CA VAL A 346 4.13 -9.60 -12.41
C VAL A 346 5.26 -9.56 -13.45
N TYR A 347 5.23 -10.34 -14.54
CA TYR A 347 6.27 -10.29 -15.57
C TYR A 347 6.36 -8.94 -16.29
N LEU A 348 5.25 -8.22 -16.43
CA LEU A 348 5.25 -6.86 -16.97
C LEU A 348 5.99 -5.90 -16.02
N GLN A 349 5.77 -6.07 -14.72
CA GLN A 349 6.48 -5.32 -13.69
C GLN A 349 7.98 -5.64 -13.65
N VAL A 350 8.34 -6.92 -13.76
CA VAL A 350 9.74 -7.38 -13.87
C VAL A 350 10.43 -6.74 -15.07
N THR A 351 9.81 -6.83 -16.25
CA THR A 351 10.34 -6.25 -17.49
C THR A 351 10.59 -4.75 -17.32
N SER A 352 9.66 -4.05 -16.65
CA SER A 352 9.79 -2.63 -16.37
C SER A 352 11.01 -2.32 -15.51
N PHE A 353 11.22 -3.04 -14.41
CA PHE A 353 12.37 -2.82 -13.55
C PHE A 353 13.72 -3.15 -14.22
N PHE A 354 13.77 -4.20 -15.05
CA PHE A 354 14.97 -4.51 -15.84
C PHE A 354 15.30 -3.37 -16.81
N VAL A 355 14.30 -2.88 -17.55
CA VAL A 355 14.53 -1.79 -18.50
C VAL A 355 14.89 -0.49 -17.78
N ILE A 356 14.19 -0.12 -16.71
CA ILE A 356 14.51 1.08 -15.92
C ILE A 356 15.92 1.00 -15.34
N GLY A 357 16.31 -0.15 -14.77
CA GLY A 357 17.66 -0.34 -14.22
C GLY A 357 18.75 -0.26 -15.28
N LEU A 358 18.54 -0.90 -16.44
CA LEU A 358 19.46 -0.82 -17.56
C LEU A 358 19.57 0.60 -18.10
N MET A 359 18.44 1.27 -18.34
CA MET A 359 18.41 2.66 -18.84
C MET A 359 19.11 3.61 -17.86
N SER A 360 18.94 3.40 -16.54
CA SER A 360 19.65 4.17 -15.51
C SER A 360 21.18 4.04 -15.63
N MET A 361 21.68 2.81 -15.87
CA MET A 361 23.10 2.56 -16.11
C MET A 361 23.60 3.10 -17.46
N MET A 362 22.71 3.31 -18.43
CA MET A 362 23.08 3.87 -19.73
C MET A 362 23.18 5.39 -19.75
N ILE A 363 22.62 6.09 -18.75
CA ILE A 363 22.67 7.56 -18.64
C ILE A 363 24.11 8.09 -18.74
N PRO A 364 25.10 7.61 -17.95
CA PRO A 364 26.47 8.13 -17.99
C PRO A 364 27.22 7.82 -19.28
N LEU A 365 26.77 6.82 -20.05
CA LEU A 365 27.38 6.41 -21.31
C LEU A 365 26.92 7.29 -22.49
N CYS A 366 25.89 8.12 -22.29
CA CYS A 366 25.34 8.98 -23.32
C CYS A 366 26.23 10.22 -23.52
N ASN A 367 27.03 10.21 -24.60
CA ASN A 367 27.88 11.35 -24.99
C ASN A 367 27.17 12.36 -25.92
N ILE A 368 25.98 12.02 -26.41
CA ILE A 368 25.17 12.87 -27.28
C ILE A 368 23.81 13.10 -26.64
N PHE A 369 23.31 14.34 -26.71
CA PHE A 369 22.04 14.73 -26.08
C PHE A 369 20.85 13.90 -26.63
N GLY A 370 20.87 13.58 -27.93
CA GLY A 370 19.84 12.74 -28.56
C GLY A 370 19.78 11.31 -28.00
N ALA A 371 20.93 10.70 -27.64
CA ALA A 371 20.93 9.38 -27.00
C ALA A 371 20.31 9.45 -25.60
N LEU A 372 20.57 10.53 -24.86
CA LEU A 372 19.99 10.73 -23.54
C LEU A 372 18.46 10.91 -23.61
N ILE A 373 17.95 11.60 -24.64
CA ILE A 373 16.50 11.65 -24.93
C ILE A 373 15.95 10.24 -25.15
N ALA A 374 16.60 9.41 -25.97
CA ALA A 374 16.15 8.05 -26.24
C ALA A 374 16.08 7.19 -24.96
N VAL A 375 17.09 7.29 -24.10
CA VAL A 375 17.11 6.64 -22.77
C VAL A 375 15.94 7.11 -21.90
N CYS A 376 15.68 8.42 -21.86
CA CYS A 376 14.59 9.02 -21.10
C CYS A 376 13.20 8.58 -21.61
N LEU A 377 13.00 8.48 -22.92
CA LEU A 377 11.75 8.03 -23.53
C LEU A 377 11.46 6.56 -23.16
N LEU A 378 12.47 5.68 -23.22
CA LEU A 378 12.31 4.27 -22.83
C LEU A 378 12.10 4.13 -21.32
N MET A 379 12.87 4.86 -20.51
CA MET A 379 12.70 4.85 -19.06
C MET A 379 11.30 5.31 -18.65
N GLY A 380 10.78 6.39 -19.25
CA GLY A 380 9.42 6.87 -18.99
C GLY A 380 8.34 5.87 -19.44
N LEU A 381 8.49 5.26 -20.61
CA LEU A 381 7.52 4.26 -21.09
C LEU A 381 7.35 3.08 -20.10
N PHE A 382 8.46 2.53 -19.61
CA PHE A 382 8.44 1.41 -18.66
C PHE A 382 8.16 1.84 -17.22
N ASP A 383 8.47 3.08 -16.85
CA ASP A 383 7.94 3.69 -15.64
C ASP A 383 6.40 3.66 -15.62
N GLY A 384 5.79 4.08 -16.73
CA GLY A 384 4.34 4.03 -16.87
C GLY A 384 3.76 2.63 -16.68
N CYS A 385 4.44 1.61 -17.21
CA CYS A 385 4.09 0.20 -17.03
C CYS A 385 4.12 -0.23 -15.55
N PHE A 386 5.20 0.10 -14.84
CA PHE A 386 5.35 -0.22 -13.41
C PHE A 386 4.20 0.38 -12.58
N ILE A 387 3.92 1.67 -12.76
CA ILE A 387 2.92 2.37 -11.95
C ILE A 387 1.50 1.86 -12.21
N CYS A 388 1.12 1.62 -13.48
CA CYS A 388 -0.26 1.22 -13.78
C CYS A 388 -0.58 -0.25 -13.41
N ILE A 389 0.43 -1.12 -13.30
CA ILE A 389 0.22 -2.55 -13.03
C ILE A 389 0.25 -2.87 -11.52
N MET A 390 0.79 -1.96 -10.71
CA MET A 390 0.87 -2.12 -9.25
C MET A 390 -0.48 -2.44 -8.60
N GLY A 391 -1.53 -1.71 -8.96
CA GLY A 391 -2.90 -1.96 -8.48
C GLY A 391 -3.42 -3.35 -8.86
N PRO A 392 -3.54 -3.68 -10.16
CA PRO A 392 -3.97 -5.00 -10.63
C PRO A 392 -3.23 -6.18 -10.00
N ILE A 393 -1.92 -6.10 -9.76
CA ILE A 393 -1.16 -7.16 -9.10
C ILE A 393 -1.59 -7.32 -7.63
N ALA A 394 -1.84 -6.23 -6.91
CA ALA A 394 -2.31 -6.30 -5.52
C ALA A 394 -3.63 -7.10 -5.42
N PHE A 395 -4.57 -6.83 -6.34
CA PHE A 395 -5.83 -7.55 -6.44
C PHE A 395 -5.62 -9.05 -6.74
N GLU A 396 -4.72 -9.40 -7.66
CA GLU A 396 -4.44 -10.81 -8.01
C GLU A 396 -3.74 -11.59 -6.89
N LEU A 397 -2.92 -10.94 -6.06
CA LEU A 397 -2.16 -11.61 -5.00
C LEU A 397 -2.94 -11.83 -3.70
N VAL A 398 -3.83 -10.89 -3.37
CA VAL A 398 -4.49 -10.82 -2.05
C VAL A 398 -6.02 -10.92 -2.15
N GLY A 399 -6.59 -10.63 -3.32
CA GLY A 399 -8.05 -10.63 -3.54
C GLY A 399 -8.73 -9.36 -3.04
N ASP A 400 -9.99 -9.16 -3.47
CA ASP A 400 -10.73 -7.91 -3.31
C ASP A 400 -10.96 -7.49 -1.85
N LYS A 401 -11.04 -8.46 -0.93
CA LYS A 401 -11.41 -8.24 0.48
C LYS A 401 -10.30 -7.58 1.30
N ASP A 402 -9.03 -7.86 0.98
CA ASP A 402 -7.88 -7.48 1.80
C ASP A 402 -6.87 -6.57 1.04
N VAL A 403 -7.23 -6.17 -0.19
CA VAL A 403 -6.39 -5.36 -1.10
C VAL A 403 -6.04 -3.98 -0.56
N SER A 404 -6.93 -3.37 0.22
CA SER A 404 -6.73 -2.02 0.79
C SER A 404 -5.50 -1.97 1.69
N GLN A 405 -5.41 -2.87 2.68
CA GLN A 405 -4.23 -3.04 3.54
C GLN A 405 -2.99 -3.47 2.76
N ALA A 406 -3.13 -4.35 1.76
CA ALA A 406 -2.01 -4.76 0.91
C ALA A 406 -1.37 -3.57 0.17
N ILE A 407 -2.19 -2.73 -0.47
CA ILE A 407 -1.72 -1.52 -1.15
C ILE A 407 -1.13 -0.54 -0.13
N GLY A 408 -1.77 -0.37 1.03
CA GLY A 408 -1.32 0.55 2.07
C GLY A 408 0.05 0.22 2.64
N PHE A 409 0.27 -1.04 3.02
CA PHE A 409 1.57 -1.51 3.50
C PHE A 409 2.64 -1.39 2.43
N LEU A 410 2.34 -1.75 1.19
CA LEU A 410 3.29 -1.62 0.10
C LEU A 410 3.71 -0.16 -0.12
N LEU A 411 2.75 0.76 -0.25
CA LEU A 411 3.02 2.19 -0.41
C LEU A 411 3.81 2.75 0.78
N GLY A 412 3.47 2.34 2.00
CA GLY A 412 4.22 2.69 3.21
C GLY A 412 5.69 2.26 3.14
N LEU A 413 5.94 1.00 2.75
CA LEU A 413 7.31 0.48 2.60
C LEU A 413 8.09 1.15 1.46
N MET A 414 7.41 1.62 0.41
CA MET A 414 8.04 2.38 -0.69
C MET A 414 8.56 3.76 -0.25
N SER A 415 8.00 4.37 0.81
CA SER A 415 8.40 5.71 1.25
C SER A 415 9.89 5.82 1.63
N VAL A 416 10.46 4.77 2.23
CA VAL A 416 11.85 4.73 2.69
C VAL A 416 12.85 4.81 1.53
N PRO A 417 12.84 3.88 0.54
CA PRO A 417 13.77 3.94 -0.59
C PRO A 417 13.61 5.22 -1.41
N MET A 418 12.38 5.73 -1.53
CA MET A 418 12.11 6.97 -2.26
C MET A 418 12.76 8.20 -1.61
N THR A 419 12.80 8.22 -0.27
CA THR A 419 13.40 9.34 0.49
C THR A 419 14.92 9.21 0.59
N VAL A 420 15.42 7.98 0.78
CA VAL A 420 16.84 7.71 1.05
C VAL A 420 17.70 7.64 -0.23
N GLY A 421 17.12 7.22 -1.36
CA GLY A 421 17.85 7.05 -2.62
C GLY A 421 18.55 8.32 -3.14
N PRO A 422 17.83 9.45 -3.35
CA PRO A 422 18.44 10.67 -3.88
C PRO A 422 19.53 11.29 -2.99
N PRO A 423 19.40 11.35 -1.65
CA PRO A 423 20.49 11.78 -0.78
C PRO A 423 21.75 10.92 -0.87
N ILE A 424 21.62 9.60 -0.94
CA ILE A 424 22.77 8.70 -1.14
C ILE A 424 23.48 9.00 -2.46
N ALA A 425 22.71 9.20 -3.54
CA ALA A 425 23.28 9.58 -4.84
C ALA A 425 23.99 10.95 -4.81
N GLY A 426 23.42 11.92 -4.08
CA GLY A 426 24.07 13.21 -3.83
C GLY A 426 25.39 13.06 -3.09
N PHE A 427 25.40 12.29 -2.00
CA PHE A 427 26.61 12.00 -1.23
C PHE A 427 27.70 11.31 -2.06
N LEU A 428 27.32 10.37 -2.93
CA LEU A 428 28.24 9.73 -3.86
C LEU A 428 28.87 10.74 -4.82
N ARG A 429 28.07 11.68 -5.35
CA ARG A 429 28.56 12.76 -6.21
C ARG A 429 29.51 13.68 -5.45
N ASP A 430 29.21 14.06 -4.22
CA ASP A 430 30.06 14.96 -3.43
C ASP A 430 31.43 14.31 -3.10
N ARG A 431 31.48 12.98 -2.98
CA ARG A 431 32.73 12.23 -2.72
C ARG A 431 33.54 11.93 -3.98
N LEU A 432 32.87 11.64 -5.10
CA LEU A 432 33.50 11.14 -6.34
C LEU A 432 33.63 12.22 -7.43
N GLY A 433 33.01 13.38 -7.24
CA GLY A 433 33.06 14.51 -8.17
C GLY A 433 32.21 14.35 -9.44
N SER A 434 31.49 13.23 -9.60
CA SER A 434 30.61 12.98 -10.75
C SER A 434 29.40 12.13 -10.37
N TYR A 435 28.32 12.22 -11.16
CA TYR A 435 27.12 11.41 -10.98
C TYR A 435 27.20 10.02 -11.62
N ASP A 436 28.25 9.71 -12.38
CA ASP A 436 28.34 8.48 -13.18
C ASP A 436 28.19 7.22 -12.31
N VAL A 437 28.96 7.15 -11.22
CA VAL A 437 28.89 6.03 -10.26
C VAL A 437 27.52 5.97 -9.57
N ALA A 438 26.92 7.11 -9.26
CA ALA A 438 25.60 7.16 -8.65
C ALA A 438 24.53 6.56 -9.58
N PHE A 439 24.59 6.82 -10.89
CA PHE A 439 23.67 6.23 -11.87
C PHE A 439 23.92 4.74 -12.12
N TYR A 440 25.18 4.31 -12.18
CA TYR A 440 25.50 2.88 -12.29
C TYR A 440 24.95 2.10 -11.09
N LEU A 441 25.18 2.61 -9.87
CA LEU A 441 24.66 1.99 -8.65
C LEU A 441 23.14 2.10 -8.56
N ALA A 442 22.52 3.16 -9.07
CA ALA A 442 21.07 3.33 -9.09
C ALA A 442 20.34 2.29 -9.96
N GLY A 443 20.98 1.74 -11.00
CA GLY A 443 20.37 0.70 -11.83
C GLY A 443 20.37 -0.69 -11.21
N ILE A 444 21.23 -0.97 -10.23
CA ILE A 444 21.39 -2.32 -9.64
C ILE A 444 20.14 -2.74 -8.85
N PRO A 445 19.58 -1.92 -7.94
CA PRO A 445 18.41 -2.32 -7.15
C PRO A 445 17.20 -2.67 -8.01
N PRO A 446 16.80 -1.90 -9.06
CA PRO A 446 15.72 -2.30 -9.95
C PRO A 446 15.94 -3.67 -10.59
N ILE A 447 17.14 -3.95 -11.11
CA ILE A 447 17.46 -5.24 -11.75
C ILE A 447 17.34 -6.38 -10.74
N PHE A 448 17.94 -6.22 -9.56
CA PHE A 448 17.92 -7.23 -8.50
C PHE A 448 16.49 -7.45 -7.97
N GLY A 449 15.76 -6.38 -7.69
CA GLY A 449 14.37 -6.44 -7.23
C GLY A 449 13.46 -7.09 -8.28
N GLY A 450 13.63 -6.76 -9.56
CA GLY A 450 12.94 -7.43 -10.66
C GLY A 450 13.23 -8.93 -10.73
N ALA A 451 14.47 -9.35 -10.52
CA ALA A 451 14.83 -10.76 -10.45
C ALA A 451 14.15 -11.48 -9.27
N VAL A 452 14.07 -10.84 -8.09
CA VAL A 452 13.34 -11.38 -6.92
C VAL A 452 11.84 -11.54 -7.22
N LEU A 453 11.23 -10.58 -7.92
CA LEU A 453 9.80 -10.64 -8.28
C LEU A 453 9.47 -11.79 -9.26
N CYS A 454 10.44 -12.30 -10.03
CA CYS A 454 10.24 -13.47 -10.89
C CYS A 454 9.87 -14.74 -10.11
N LEU A 455 10.15 -14.79 -8.80
CA LEU A 455 9.79 -15.92 -7.94
C LEU A 455 8.29 -15.97 -7.65
N ILE A 456 7.56 -14.85 -7.78
CA ILE A 456 6.15 -14.77 -7.39
C ILE A 456 5.26 -15.72 -8.22
N PRO A 457 5.26 -15.69 -9.57
CA PRO A 457 4.41 -16.60 -10.36
C PRO A 457 4.72 -18.07 -10.07
N TRP A 458 5.99 -18.40 -9.83
CA TRP A 458 6.42 -19.76 -9.52
C TRP A 458 5.95 -20.24 -8.15
N VAL A 459 6.10 -19.40 -7.11
CA VAL A 459 5.59 -19.67 -5.77
C VAL A 459 4.08 -19.87 -5.79
N GLU A 460 3.38 -19.01 -6.52
CA GLU A 460 1.93 -19.05 -6.61
C GLU A 460 1.44 -20.27 -7.39
N ALA A 461 2.11 -20.62 -8.49
CA ALA A 461 1.81 -21.84 -9.23
C ALA A 461 2.00 -23.10 -8.36
N ARG A 462 3.03 -23.12 -7.50
CA ARG A 462 3.25 -24.21 -6.54
C ARG A 462 2.15 -24.27 -5.49
N ARG A 463 1.72 -23.12 -4.94
CA ARG A 463 0.60 -23.05 -3.98
C ARG A 463 -0.68 -23.63 -4.58
N LYS A 464 -1.06 -23.17 -5.77
CA LYS A 464 -2.26 -23.65 -6.47
C LYS A 464 -2.23 -25.13 -6.81
N ARG A 465 -1.05 -25.68 -7.12
CA ARG A 465 -0.89 -27.13 -7.34
C ARG A 465 -1.12 -27.92 -6.04
N LYS A 466 -0.51 -27.48 -4.94
CA LYS A 466 -0.68 -28.10 -3.63
C LYS A 466 -2.14 -28.06 -3.15
N GLU A 467 -2.83 -26.92 -3.33
CA GLU A 467 -4.26 -26.80 -2.98
C GLU A 467 -5.14 -27.76 -3.79
N LYS A 468 -4.84 -27.96 -5.08
CA LYS A 468 -5.54 -28.95 -5.92
C LYS A 468 -5.27 -30.38 -5.47
N GLU A 469 -4.02 -30.71 -5.14
CA GLU A 469 -3.64 -32.03 -4.61
C GLU A 469 -4.34 -32.30 -3.27
N ASP A 470 -4.36 -31.31 -2.36
CA ASP A 470 -5.04 -31.42 -1.06
C ASP A 470 -6.57 -31.58 -1.22
N ALA A 471 -7.18 -30.86 -2.17
CA ALA A 471 -8.60 -31.00 -2.49
C ALA A 471 -8.93 -32.38 -3.07
N LEU A 472 -8.12 -32.87 -4.02
CA LEU A 472 -8.24 -34.23 -4.58
C LEU A 472 -8.09 -35.31 -3.50
N ASN A 473 -7.11 -35.15 -2.60
CA ASN A 473 -6.89 -36.08 -1.49
C ASN A 473 -8.07 -36.08 -0.51
N LYS A 474 -8.67 -34.91 -0.25
CA LYS A 474 -9.86 -34.78 0.61
C LYS A 474 -11.08 -35.46 -0.03
N GLU A 475 -11.32 -35.22 -1.31
CA GLU A 475 -12.42 -35.84 -2.07
C GLU A 475 -12.25 -37.37 -2.13
N GLN A 476 -11.03 -37.86 -2.36
CA GLN A 476 -10.72 -39.29 -2.29
C GLN A 476 -10.93 -39.87 -0.88
N GLY A 477 -10.53 -39.14 0.16
CA GLY A 477 -10.75 -39.53 1.56
C GLY A 477 -12.24 -39.63 1.92
N GLU A 478 -13.05 -38.67 1.47
CA GLU A 478 -14.51 -38.66 1.66
C GLU A 478 -15.20 -39.80 0.90
N LEU A 479 -14.77 -40.10 -0.33
CA LEU A 479 -15.24 -41.25 -1.12
C LEU A 479 -14.92 -42.59 -0.43
N LEU A 480 -13.68 -42.77 0.04
CA LEU A 480 -13.26 -43.98 0.77
C LEU A 480 -14.02 -44.14 2.09
N ALA A 481 -14.27 -43.04 2.82
CA ALA A 481 -15.09 -43.04 4.03
C ALA A 481 -16.57 -43.33 3.74
N GLY A 482 -17.09 -42.90 2.59
CA GLY A 482 -18.42 -43.30 2.09
C GLY A 482 -18.51 -44.80 1.84
N GLN A 483 -17.58 -45.35 1.05
CA GLN A 483 -17.55 -46.78 0.74
C GLN A 483 -17.45 -47.68 1.97
N LYS A 484 -16.65 -47.29 2.98
CA LYS A 484 -16.58 -48.02 4.26
C LYS A 484 -17.92 -48.04 5.00
N ARG A 485 -18.60 -46.89 5.08
CA ARG A 485 -19.92 -46.79 5.72
C ARG A 485 -20.97 -47.62 4.99
N ASP A 486 -20.93 -47.63 3.66
CA ASP A 486 -21.85 -48.44 2.85
C ASP A 486 -21.58 -49.94 3.02
N HIS A 487 -20.30 -50.33 3.12
CA HIS A 487 -19.92 -51.72 3.38
C HIS A 487 -20.31 -52.18 4.80
N GLU A 488 -20.14 -51.33 5.82
CA GLU A 488 -20.59 -51.62 7.19
C GLU A 488 -22.11 -51.76 7.26
N LYS A 489 -22.87 -50.85 6.63
CA LYS A 489 -24.33 -50.98 6.52
C LYS A 489 -24.76 -52.24 5.79
N ALA A 490 -24.11 -52.58 4.67
CA ALA A 490 -24.41 -53.82 3.94
C ALA A 490 -24.13 -55.07 4.79
N LEU A 491 -23.10 -55.04 5.65
CA LEU A 491 -22.79 -56.11 6.58
C LEU A 491 -23.83 -56.21 7.70
N GLU A 492 -24.28 -55.09 8.26
CA GLU A 492 -25.37 -55.04 9.26
C GLU A 492 -26.71 -55.52 8.67
N ASP A 493 -27.05 -55.08 7.46
CA ASP A 493 -28.26 -55.52 6.73
C ASP A 493 -28.22 -57.02 6.37
N ALA A 494 -27.03 -57.56 6.09
CA ALA A 494 -26.87 -58.99 5.86
C ALA A 494 -27.06 -59.77 7.17
N LEU A 495 -26.47 -59.30 8.27
CA LEU A 495 -26.57 -59.94 9.59
C LEU A 495 -28.02 -59.94 10.12
N SER A 496 -28.76 -58.83 9.95
CA SER A 496 -30.17 -58.73 10.37
C SER A 496 -31.08 -59.71 9.62
N LYS A 497 -30.87 -59.88 8.30
CA LYS A 497 -31.63 -60.86 7.48
C LYS A 497 -31.36 -62.31 7.86
N THR A 498 -30.15 -62.66 8.26
CA THR A 498 -29.85 -64.02 8.79
C THR A 498 -30.46 -64.28 10.16
N GLY A 499 -30.67 -63.24 10.98
CA GLY A 499 -31.30 -63.37 12.30
C GLY A 499 -32.80 -63.70 12.24
N GLU A 500 -33.51 -63.24 11.21
CA GLU A 500 -34.95 -63.52 11.02
C GLU A 500 -35.25 -64.91 10.41
N SER A 501 -34.26 -65.66 9.94
CA SER A 501 -34.45 -67.03 9.38
C SER A 501 -34.24 -68.17 10.39
N VAL A 502 -34.00 -67.87 11.68
CA VAL A 502 -33.74 -68.88 12.73
C VAL A 502 -34.80 -68.85 13.85
N LEU A 503 -35.91 -68.14 13.64
CA LEU A 503 -37.15 -68.26 14.43
C LEU A 503 -38.23 -68.88 13.56
#